data_AF-A0A060PP91-F1
#
_entry.id   AF-A0A060PP91-F1
#
_cell.length_a   1.000
_cell.length_b   1.000
_cell.length_c   1.000
_cell.angle_alpha   90.00
_cell.angle_beta   90.00
_cell.angle_gamma   90.00
#
_symmetry.space_group_name_H-M   'P 1'
#
loop_
_entity.id
_entity.type
_entity.pdbx_description
1 polymer ?
#
loop_
_entity_poly.entity_id
_entity_poly.type
_entity_poly.pdbx_seq_one_letter_code
_entity_poly.pdbx_strand_id
1 'polypeptide(L)'
;MSYKQEDDFKKLKNRILGISINLPEGQTFTFHDLNRRANVPCSKAVQQNVGRWFAYFVKHAPRVPFIIIGKNTNGHLVYMKVGPNPLNDSNPSKGGVR
;
A
#
# COMPACT_ATOMS: atom_id res chain seq x y z
N MET A 1 10.35 16.19 10.71
CA MET A 1 9.78 15.01 11.40
C MET A 1 10.67 14.74 12.60
N SER A 2 10.14 14.41 13.78
CA SER A 2 11.00 14.03 14.91
C SER A 2 11.69 12.68 14.62
N TYR A 3 12.89 12.44 15.17
CA TYR A 3 13.61 11.17 15.03
C TYR A 3 12.72 9.95 15.33
N LYS A 4 11.96 9.99 16.43
CA LYS A 4 11.01 8.93 16.80
C LYS A 4 9.93 8.69 15.73
N GLN A 5 9.43 9.75 15.11
CA GLN A 5 8.44 9.63 14.04
C GLN A 5 9.03 9.04 12.76
N GLU A 6 10.29 9.33 12.46
CA GLU A 6 11.00 8.75 11.32
C GLU A 6 11.25 7.24 11.52
N ASP A 7 11.65 6.84 12.73
CA ASP A 7 11.82 5.43 13.08
C ASP A 7 10.50 4.66 13.02
N ASP A 8 9.42 5.23 13.59
CA ASP A 8 8.08 4.65 13.51
C ASP A 8 7.61 4.53 12.04
N PHE A 9 7.89 5.53 11.21
CA PHE A 9 7.58 5.49 9.79
C PHE A 9 8.32 4.35 9.10
N LYS A 10 9.65 4.23 9.29
CA LYS A 10 10.46 3.15 8.70
C LYS A 10 9.98 1.78 9.16
N LYS A 11 9.70 1.63 10.46
CA LYS A 11 9.21 0.39 11.07
C LYS A 11 7.87 -0.04 10.50
N LEU A 12 6.88 0.86 10.47
CA LEU A 12 5.56 0.57 9.90
C LEU A 12 5.66 0.28 8.41
N LYS A 13 6.40 1.11 7.64
CA LYS A 13 6.62 0.90 6.20
C LYS A 13 7.15 -0.50 5.89
N ASN A 14 8.21 -0.93 6.57
CA ASN A 14 8.83 -2.23 6.33
C ASN A 14 7.89 -3.38 6.69
N ARG A 15 7.12 -3.25 7.79
CA ARG A 15 6.14 -4.27 8.20
C ARG A 15 5.00 -4.40 7.18
N ILE A 16 4.49 -3.26 6.70
CA ILE A 16 3.44 -3.20 5.67
C ILE A 16 3.91 -3.91 4.39
N LEU A 17 5.11 -3.59 3.90
CA LEU A 17 5.69 -4.25 2.71
C LEU A 17 5.83 -5.75 2.91
N GLY A 18 6.37 -6.17 4.06
CA GLY A 18 6.54 -7.59 4.37
C GLY A 18 5.21 -8.35 4.38
N ILE A 19 4.15 -7.75 4.92
CA ILE A 19 2.82 -8.37 4.90
C ILE A 19 2.26 -8.39 3.47
N SER A 20 2.31 -7.26 2.75
CA SER A 20 1.68 -7.14 1.44
C SER A 20 2.31 -8.05 0.38
N ILE A 21 3.64 -8.20 0.38
CA ILE A 21 4.36 -9.06 -0.57
C ILE A 21 4.00 -10.54 -0.39
N ASN A 22 3.76 -10.97 0.86
CA ASN A 22 3.42 -12.35 1.20
C ASN A 22 1.93 -12.68 1.07
N LEU A 23 1.09 -11.75 0.58
CA LEU A 23 -0.29 -12.07 0.26
C LEU A 23 -0.35 -13.01 -0.96
N PRO A 24 -1.28 -13.98 -0.98
CA PRO A 24 -1.65 -14.72 -2.18
C PRO A 24 -1.99 -13.81 -3.37
N GLU A 25 -1.63 -14.24 -4.57
CA GLU A 25 -2.04 -13.58 -5.81
C GLU A 25 -3.56 -13.57 -5.96
N GLY A 26 -4.11 -12.49 -6.51
CA GLY A 26 -5.54 -12.24 -6.58
C GLY A 26 -6.17 -11.73 -5.29
N GLN A 27 -5.45 -11.73 -4.16
CA GLN A 27 -5.99 -11.21 -2.91
C GLN A 27 -6.16 -9.69 -2.98
N THR A 28 -7.37 -9.23 -2.65
CA THR A 28 -7.67 -7.82 -2.47
C THR A 28 -7.44 -7.39 -1.02
N PHE A 29 -6.98 -6.16 -0.83
CA PHE A 29 -6.68 -5.62 0.49
C PHE A 29 -6.75 -4.09 0.50
N THR A 30 -6.91 -3.50 1.68
CA THR A 30 -6.72 -2.07 1.91
C THR A 30 -5.48 -1.80 2.73
N PHE A 31 -4.97 -0.55 2.72
CA PHE A 31 -3.92 -0.15 3.65
C PHE A 31 -4.36 -0.31 5.11
N HIS A 32 -5.65 -0.11 5.39
CA HIS A 32 -6.20 -0.28 6.74
C HIS A 32 -6.06 -1.73 7.24
N ASP A 33 -6.30 -2.72 6.37
CA ASP A 33 -6.12 -4.14 6.72
C ASP A 33 -4.66 -4.46 7.03
N LEU A 34 -3.74 -3.96 6.21
CA LEU A 34 -2.30 -4.13 6.44
C LEU A 34 -1.86 -3.44 7.73
N ASN A 35 -2.35 -2.23 8.01
CA ASN A 35 -2.02 -1.47 9.21
C ASN A 35 -2.51 -2.18 10.49
N ARG A 36 -3.72 -2.77 10.47
CA ARG A 36 -4.23 -3.60 11.57
C ARG A 36 -3.35 -4.85 11.79
N ARG A 37 -2.94 -5.53 10.71
CA ARG A 37 -2.04 -6.70 10.79
C ARG A 37 -0.62 -6.35 11.23
N ALA A 38 -0.13 -5.17 10.85
CA ALA A 38 1.21 -4.71 11.20
C ALA A 38 1.35 -4.44 12.71
N ASN A 39 0.27 -3.96 13.35
CA ASN A 39 0.16 -3.70 14.78
C ASN A 39 1.38 -2.96 15.37
N VAL A 40 1.89 -1.96 14.62
CA VAL A 40 3.01 -1.12 15.07
C VAL A 40 2.45 0.05 15.87
N PRO A 41 2.77 0.20 17.16
CA PRO A 41 2.34 1.34 17.95
C PRO A 41 3.01 2.60 17.42
N CYS A 42 2.22 3.51 16.83
CA CYS A 42 2.70 4.76 16.28
C CYS A 42 1.54 5.77 16.17
N SER A 43 1.89 7.05 16.04
CA SER A 43 0.89 8.12 15.90
C SER A 43 0.04 7.97 14.63
N LYS A 44 -1.19 8.51 14.66
CA LYS A 44 -2.07 8.58 13.48
C LYS A 44 -1.41 9.29 12.29
N ALA A 45 -0.59 10.31 12.55
CA ALA A 45 0.15 11.03 11.51
C ALA A 45 1.15 10.12 10.79
N VAL A 46 1.87 9.27 11.53
CA VAL A 46 2.79 8.27 10.93
C VAL A 46 2.01 7.27 10.09
N GLN A 47 0.88 6.75 10.59
CA GLN A 47 0.04 5.81 9.84
C GLN A 47 -0.47 6.44 8.53
N GLN A 48 -0.94 7.69 8.57
CA GLN A 48 -1.38 8.43 7.38
C GLN A 48 -0.24 8.67 6.38
N ASN A 49 0.96 9.02 6.86
CA ASN A 49 2.12 9.24 6.00
C ASN A 49 2.58 7.95 5.32
N VAL A 50 2.60 6.82 6.04
CA VAL A 50 2.91 5.51 5.42
C VAL A 50 1.82 5.11 4.44
N GLY A 51 0.55 5.38 4.73
CA GLY A 51 -0.55 5.14 3.79
C GLY A 51 -0.42 5.95 2.49
N ARG A 52 -0.07 7.25 2.58
CA ARG A 52 0.21 8.11 1.42
C ARG A 52 1.41 7.61 0.63
N TRP A 53 2.50 7.25 1.32
CA TRP A 53 3.68 6.67 0.70
C TRP A 53 3.35 5.37 -0.02
N PHE A 54 2.56 4.47 0.58
CA PHE A 54 2.20 3.19 -0.03
C PHE A 54 1.36 3.38 -1.31
N ALA A 55 0.37 4.28 -1.28
CA ALA A 55 -0.42 4.62 -2.47
C ALA A 55 0.47 5.19 -3.60
N TYR A 56 1.40 6.08 -3.25
CA TYR A 56 2.35 6.65 -4.21
C TYR A 56 3.30 5.58 -4.76
N PHE A 57 3.82 4.69 -3.90
CA PHE A 57 4.67 3.56 -4.28
C PHE A 57 3.96 2.65 -5.29
N VAL A 58 2.73 2.22 -5.00
CA VAL A 58 1.96 1.37 -5.93
C VAL A 58 1.69 2.08 -7.26
N LYS A 59 1.39 3.39 -7.22
CA LYS A 59 1.09 4.17 -8.42
C LYS A 59 2.34 4.47 -9.26
N HIS A 60 3.48 4.77 -8.67
CA HIS A 60 4.60 5.34 -9.41
C HIS A 60 5.80 4.40 -9.55
N ALA A 61 5.98 3.43 -8.66
CA ALA A 61 7.07 2.48 -8.81
C ALA A 61 6.79 1.51 -9.97
N PRO A 62 7.77 1.26 -10.86
CA PRO A 62 7.65 0.24 -11.89
C PRO A 62 7.71 -1.15 -11.26
N ARG A 63 7.04 -2.13 -11.89
CA ARG A 63 7.14 -3.57 -11.57
C ARG A 63 6.84 -3.95 -10.11
N VAL A 64 5.96 -3.19 -9.45
CA VAL A 64 5.45 -3.59 -8.14
C VAL A 64 4.37 -4.65 -8.29
N PRO A 65 4.32 -5.69 -7.44
CA PRO A 65 3.32 -6.76 -7.53
C PRO A 65 1.96 -6.34 -6.96
N PHE A 66 1.58 -5.07 -7.15
CA PHE A 66 0.35 -4.48 -6.63
C PHE A 66 -0.28 -3.56 -7.66
N ILE A 67 -1.61 -3.60 -7.78
CA ILE A 67 -2.37 -2.62 -8.56
C ILE A 67 -3.46 -1.99 -7.69
N ILE A 68 -3.87 -0.77 -8.03
CA ILE A 68 -5.03 -0.10 -7.44
C ILE A 68 -6.26 -0.50 -8.26
N ILE A 69 -7.26 -1.11 -7.63
CA ILE A 69 -8.48 -1.57 -8.31
C ILE A 69 -9.69 -0.66 -8.05
N GLY A 70 -9.55 0.37 -7.22
CA GLY A 70 -10.60 1.35 -6.95
C GLY A 70 -10.63 1.82 -5.50
N LYS A 71 -11.82 2.15 -5.01
CA LYS A 71 -12.10 2.51 -3.62
C LYS A 71 -13.25 1.67 -3.08
N ASN A 72 -13.23 1.33 -1.80
CA ASN A 72 -14.37 0.70 -1.14
C ASN A 72 -15.41 1.76 -0.72
N THR A 73 -16.52 1.30 -0.14
CA THR A 73 -17.62 2.15 0.36
C THR A 73 -17.19 3.16 1.42
N ASN A 74 -16.09 2.89 2.14
CA ASN A 74 -15.51 3.80 3.14
C ASN A 74 -14.49 4.77 2.53
N GLY A 75 -14.33 4.80 1.20
CA GLY A 75 -13.40 5.66 0.50
C GLY A 75 -11.93 5.22 0.58
N HIS A 76 -11.63 4.07 1.18
CA HIS A 76 -10.27 3.53 1.23
C HIS A 76 -9.88 2.97 -0.14
N LEU A 77 -8.64 3.26 -0.58
CA LEU A 77 -8.08 2.60 -1.75
C LEU A 77 -8.03 1.08 -1.54
N VAL A 78 -8.50 0.36 -2.55
CA VAL A 78 -8.45 -1.09 -2.62
C VAL A 78 -7.34 -1.47 -3.60
N TYR A 79 -6.49 -2.38 -3.15
CA TYR A 79 -5.37 -2.91 -3.89
C TYR A 79 -5.61 -4.39 -4.17
N MET A 80 -4.96 -4.91 -5.21
CA MET A 80 -4.90 -6.34 -5.48
C MET A 80 -3.44 -6.79 -5.60
N LYS A 81 -3.09 -7.89 -4.93
CA LYS A 81 -1.82 -8.58 -5.15
C LYS A 81 -1.86 -9.23 -6.52
N VAL A 82 -0.87 -8.92 -7.33
CA VAL A 82 -0.69 -9.49 -8.67
C VAL A 82 0.66 -10.20 -8.73
N GLY A 83 0.86 -11.03 -9.75
CA GLY A 83 2.13 -11.73 -9.95
C GLY A 83 3.34 -10.80 -10.09
N PRO A 84 4.57 -11.34 -10.04
CA PRO A 84 5.82 -10.56 -10.07
C PRO A 84 6.01 -9.70 -11.33
N ASN A 85 5.17 -9.90 -12.35
CA ASN A 85 5.21 -9.15 -13.59
C ASN A 85 3.79 -8.73 -14.01
N PRO A 86 3.18 -7.74 -13.34
CA PRO A 86 1.87 -7.27 -13.74
C PRO A 86 2.06 -6.29 -14.88
N LEU A 87 2.26 -6.84 -16.08
CA LEU A 87 2.04 -6.20 -17.37
C LEU A 87 3.06 -5.11 -17.74
N ASN A 88 3.69 -5.35 -18.90
CA ASN A 88 4.38 -4.37 -19.73
C ASN A 88 3.37 -3.44 -20.43
N ASP A 89 2.20 -3.23 -19.84
CA ASP A 89 1.12 -2.50 -20.47
C ASP A 89 1.35 -1.02 -20.27
N SER A 90 1.43 -0.33 -21.39
CA SER A 90 1.19 1.09 -21.60
C SER A 90 -0.19 1.56 -21.11
N ASN A 91 -0.74 0.95 -20.05
CA ASN A 91 -2.03 1.27 -19.47
C ASN A 91 -1.92 2.60 -18.72
N PRO A 92 -2.53 3.70 -19.22
CA PRO A 92 -2.44 5.01 -18.58
C PRO A 92 -3.20 5.03 -17.23
N SER A 93 -4.09 4.06 -17.01
CA SER A 93 -4.92 3.96 -15.82
C SER A 93 -4.21 3.28 -14.65
N LYS A 94 -3.17 3.91 -14.14
CA LYS A 94 -2.80 3.81 -12.71
C LYS A 94 -3.67 4.74 -11.84
N GLY A 95 -4.91 4.94 -12.26
CA GLY A 95 -5.93 5.76 -11.63
C GLY A 95 -7.28 5.15 -11.99
N GLY A 96 -8.04 4.77 -10.97
CA GLY A 96 -9.40 4.25 -11.15
C GLY A 96 -10.20 5.20 -12.03
N VAL A 97 -10.78 4.65 -13.10
CA VAL A 97 -11.80 5.33 -13.88
C VAL A 97 -12.99 5.53 -12.92
N ARG A 98 -13.47 6.78 -12.88
CA ARG A 98 -14.64 7.19 -12.10
C ARG A 98 -15.87 6.39 -12.46
#